data_AF-A0A7R9YSZ0-F1
#
_entry.id   AF-A0A7R9YSZ0-F1
#
_cell.length_a   1.000
_cell.length_b   1.000
_cell.length_c   1.000
_cell.angle_alpha   90.00
_cell.angle_beta   90.00
_cell.angle_gamma   90.00
#
_symmetry.space_group_name_H-M   'P 1'
#
loop_
_entity.id
_entity.type
_entity.pdbx_description
1 polymer ?
#
loop_
_entity_poly.entity_id
_entity_poly.type
_entity_poly.pdbx_seq_one_letter_code
_entity_poly.pdbx_strand_id
1 'polypeptide(L)'
;PGVLKAVETMKRGEAARLTLSPAYGYGDAGLPPTVPGGATLTVDVELVACVKVEDMTRDGGIVRRIMQAAKNAWKTPGSGTKTVLTYKAMLADGTVFDEGNEVEYTLDEGDLLPEGMCRALMGMKEGERDVITLQPGYAFGEAEHTGKCARVPAGSVVTYDITLCKFEAGKETWDMSDEEKVAAAADSKERGNAAFKAGLLERAARCYERATSAISYDKTFPDEAKAAARDVRKACHLNLAAVRTRQARWGDVI
;
A
#
# COMPACT_ATOMS: atom_id res chain seq x y z
N PRO A 1 -21.69 -2.11 -25.24
CA PRO A 1 -21.33 -0.88 -24.46
C PRO A 1 -22.38 -0.45 -23.41
N GLY A 2 -23.67 -0.73 -23.65
CA GLY A 2 -24.77 -0.32 -22.77
C GLY A 2 -24.74 -0.92 -21.37
N VAL A 3 -24.28 -2.17 -21.21
CA VAL A 3 -24.14 -2.81 -19.88
C VAL A 3 -23.21 -2.01 -18.98
N LEU A 4 -22.03 -1.60 -19.47
CA LEU A 4 -21.06 -0.83 -18.67
C LEU A 4 -21.64 0.50 -18.20
N LYS A 5 -22.33 1.24 -19.08
CA LYS A 5 -23.00 2.49 -18.73
C LYS A 5 -24.11 2.30 -17.69
N ALA A 6 -24.85 1.19 -17.77
CA ALA A 6 -25.86 0.89 -16.77
C ALA A 6 -25.23 0.59 -15.41
N VAL A 7 -24.17 -0.22 -15.38
CA VAL A 7 -23.43 -0.57 -14.15
C VAL A 7 -22.93 0.68 -13.40
N GLU A 8 -22.52 1.74 -14.10
CA GLU A 8 -22.11 3.02 -13.50
C GLU A 8 -23.23 3.71 -12.69
N THR A 9 -24.50 3.40 -12.97
CA THR A 9 -25.67 3.98 -12.29
C THR A 9 -26.25 3.09 -11.19
N MET A 10 -25.84 1.83 -11.14
CA MET A 10 -26.41 0.82 -10.24
C MET A 10 -25.84 0.93 -8.82
N LYS A 11 -26.65 0.59 -7.82
CA LYS A 11 -26.21 0.42 -6.43
C LYS A 11 -25.76 -1.01 -6.18
N ARG A 12 -24.89 -1.21 -5.18
CA ARG A 12 -24.47 -2.55 -4.75
C ARG A 12 -25.70 -3.39 -4.38
N GLY A 13 -25.78 -4.60 -4.94
CA GLY A 13 -26.89 -5.55 -4.78
C GLY A 13 -28.09 -5.25 -5.67
N GLU A 14 -28.05 -4.22 -6.52
CA GLU A 14 -29.13 -3.91 -7.45
C GLU A 14 -29.18 -4.92 -8.59
N ALA A 15 -30.37 -5.41 -8.91
CA ALA A 15 -30.65 -6.18 -10.11
C ALA A 15 -31.56 -5.38 -11.04
N ALA A 16 -31.17 -5.27 -12.30
CA ALA A 16 -31.87 -4.49 -13.31
C ALA A 16 -31.98 -5.25 -14.63
N ARG A 17 -33.14 -5.15 -15.27
CA ARG A 17 -33.36 -5.61 -16.64
C ARG A 17 -33.12 -4.44 -17.59
N LEU A 18 -32.13 -4.57 -18.46
CA LEU A 18 -31.74 -3.55 -19.42
C LEU A 18 -32.24 -3.90 -20.81
N THR A 19 -32.85 -2.93 -21.49
CA THR A 19 -33.17 -3.02 -22.92
C THR A 19 -32.19 -2.16 -23.70
N LEU A 20 -31.30 -2.79 -24.46
CA LEU A 20 -30.20 -2.14 -25.17
C LEU A 20 -30.49 -2.13 -26.67
N SER A 21 -30.56 -0.94 -27.26
CA SER A 21 -30.62 -0.81 -28.72
C SER A 21 -29.32 -1.32 -29.37
N PRO A 22 -29.31 -1.58 -30.69
CA PRO A 22 -28.14 -2.14 -31.37
C PRO A 22 -26.87 -1.31 -31.18
N ALA A 23 -27.00 0.03 -31.16
CA ALA A 23 -25.89 0.97 -30.93
C ALA A 23 -25.20 0.79 -29.56
N TYR A 24 -25.93 0.26 -28.56
CA TYR A 24 -25.41 -0.05 -27.24
C TYR A 24 -25.11 -1.55 -27.04
N GLY A 25 -25.51 -2.41 -27.99
CA GLY A 25 -25.23 -3.84 -28.06
C GLY A 25 -24.08 -4.17 -29.01
N TYR A 26 -24.36 -4.98 -30.04
CA TYR A 26 -23.40 -5.47 -31.05
C TYR A 26 -23.48 -4.75 -32.40
N GLY A 27 -24.26 -3.67 -32.51
CA GLY A 27 -24.41 -2.89 -33.74
C GLY A 27 -25.03 -3.68 -34.90
N ASP A 28 -24.85 -3.16 -36.11
CA ASP A 28 -25.41 -3.75 -37.35
C ASP A 28 -24.68 -5.04 -37.75
N ALA A 29 -23.45 -5.26 -37.26
CA ALA A 29 -22.69 -6.48 -37.52
C ALA A 29 -23.20 -7.68 -36.68
N GLY A 30 -23.76 -7.42 -35.49
CA GLY A 30 -24.17 -8.48 -34.57
C GLY A 30 -22.99 -9.27 -34.00
N LEU A 31 -23.28 -10.47 -33.49
CA LEU A 31 -22.30 -11.48 -33.08
C LEU A 31 -22.72 -12.86 -33.64
N PRO A 32 -22.54 -13.11 -34.95
CA PRO A 32 -23.00 -14.36 -35.56
C PRO A 32 -22.27 -15.60 -35.00
N PRO A 33 -22.95 -16.76 -34.88
CA PRO A 33 -24.36 -17.00 -35.21
C PRO A 33 -25.35 -16.59 -34.10
N THR A 34 -24.86 -16.09 -32.97
CA THR A 34 -25.60 -15.97 -31.71
C THR A 34 -26.50 -14.73 -31.64
N VAL A 35 -26.04 -13.60 -32.17
CA VAL A 35 -26.78 -12.34 -32.18
C VAL A 35 -26.86 -11.79 -33.60
N PRO A 36 -28.06 -11.64 -34.18
CA PRO A 36 -28.24 -11.00 -35.48
C PRO A 36 -27.77 -9.54 -35.49
N GLY A 37 -27.36 -9.07 -36.66
CA GLY A 37 -27.12 -7.64 -36.89
C GLY A 37 -28.37 -6.80 -36.59
N GLY A 38 -28.20 -5.65 -35.93
CA GLY A 38 -29.31 -4.75 -35.64
C GLY A 38 -30.26 -5.24 -34.53
N ALA A 39 -29.88 -6.26 -33.76
CA ALA A 39 -30.71 -6.79 -32.68
C ALA A 39 -30.72 -5.88 -31.44
N THR A 40 -31.93 -5.66 -30.89
CA THR A 40 -32.12 -5.10 -29.55
C THR A 40 -31.94 -6.22 -28.52
N LEU A 41 -31.13 -5.99 -27.50
CA LEU A 41 -30.83 -6.97 -26.45
C LEU A 41 -31.61 -6.68 -25.18
N THR A 42 -32.14 -7.73 -24.56
CA THR A 42 -32.64 -7.67 -23.18
C THR A 42 -31.64 -8.41 -22.30
N VAL A 43 -31.06 -7.72 -21.32
CA VAL A 43 -30.02 -8.28 -20.45
C VAL A 43 -30.41 -8.07 -19.00
N ASP A 44 -30.46 -9.15 -18.23
CA ASP A 44 -30.59 -9.09 -16.78
C ASP A 44 -29.20 -8.95 -16.16
N VAL A 45 -28.99 -7.88 -15.39
CA VAL A 45 -27.70 -7.55 -14.76
C VAL A 45 -27.91 -7.40 -13.27
N GLU A 46 -27.01 -7.98 -12.48
CA GLU A 46 -26.96 -7.80 -11.02
C GLU A 46 -25.59 -7.26 -10.63
N LEU A 47 -25.56 -6.14 -9.90
CA LEU A 47 -24.32 -5.55 -9.38
C LEU A 47 -23.96 -6.21 -8.04
N VAL A 48 -23.22 -7.31 -8.10
CA VAL A 48 -22.83 -8.09 -6.90
C VAL A 48 -21.94 -7.29 -5.94
N ALA A 49 -20.91 -6.62 -6.46
CA ALA A 49 -19.99 -5.81 -5.67
C ALA A 49 -19.36 -4.69 -6.50
N CYS A 50 -19.06 -3.56 -5.84
CA CYS A 50 -18.20 -2.51 -6.37
C CYS A 50 -16.94 -2.47 -5.50
N VAL A 51 -15.78 -2.75 -6.10
CA VAL A 51 -14.50 -2.84 -5.41
C VAL A 51 -13.68 -1.63 -5.81
N LYS A 52 -13.32 -0.80 -4.85
CA LYS A 52 -12.43 0.34 -5.10
C LYS A 52 -11.02 -0.19 -5.33
N VAL A 53 -10.42 0.17 -6.47
CA VAL A 53 -9.05 -0.20 -6.83
C VAL A 53 -8.19 1.05 -6.83
N GLU A 54 -7.05 1.01 -6.14
CA GLU A 54 -6.12 2.12 -6.00
C GLU A 54 -4.71 1.65 -6.37
N ASP A 55 -4.03 2.40 -7.22
CA ASP A 55 -2.59 2.26 -7.43
C ASP A 55 -1.85 3.16 -6.44
N MET A 56 -1.14 2.53 -5.50
CA MET A 56 -0.48 3.19 -4.37
C MET A 56 0.89 3.75 -4.73
N THR A 57 1.43 3.40 -5.91
CA THR A 57 2.78 3.78 -6.37
C THR A 57 2.77 4.51 -7.71
N ARG A 58 1.63 4.56 -8.41
CA ARG A 58 1.41 5.19 -9.74
C ARG A 58 2.13 4.50 -10.90
N ASP A 59 2.88 3.44 -10.60
CA ASP A 59 3.57 2.58 -11.55
C ASP A 59 2.97 1.17 -11.59
N GLY A 60 1.85 0.94 -10.90
CA GLY A 60 1.20 -0.37 -10.76
C GLY A 60 1.95 -1.35 -9.85
N GLY A 61 3.01 -0.91 -9.17
CA GLY A 61 3.83 -1.72 -8.28
C GLY A 61 3.08 -2.26 -7.06
N ILE A 62 2.21 -1.44 -6.49
CA ILE A 62 1.34 -1.79 -5.37
C ILE A 62 -0.10 -1.44 -5.74
N VAL A 63 -0.90 -2.46 -6.04
CA VAL A 63 -2.32 -2.28 -6.37
C VAL A 63 -3.17 -2.80 -5.21
N ARG A 64 -3.99 -1.93 -4.67
CA ARG A 64 -4.88 -2.19 -3.55
C ARG A 64 -6.31 -2.33 -4.04
N ARG A 65 -7.04 -3.33 -3.56
CA ARG A 65 -8.48 -3.51 -3.78
C ARG A 65 -9.21 -3.57 -2.44
N ILE A 66 -10.09 -2.60 -2.19
CA ILE A 66 -10.81 -2.51 -0.92
C ILE A 66 -12.01 -3.47 -0.95
N MET A 67 -11.89 -4.60 -0.24
CA MET A 67 -12.93 -5.63 -0.20
C MET A 67 -13.99 -5.32 0.85
N GLN A 68 -13.57 -4.73 1.96
CA GLN A 68 -14.46 -4.27 3.03
C GLN A 68 -13.89 -2.98 3.62
N ALA A 69 -14.58 -1.87 3.37
CA ALA A 69 -14.23 -0.58 3.97
C ALA A 69 -14.46 -0.57 5.48
N ALA A 70 -13.62 0.16 6.21
CA ALA A 70 -13.84 0.45 7.62
C ALA A 70 -15.15 1.24 7.83
N LYS A 71 -15.91 0.89 8.86
CA LYS A 71 -17.21 1.53 9.15
C LYS A 71 -17.06 2.90 9.82
N ASN A 72 -16.21 2.99 10.85
CA ASN A 72 -16.10 4.16 11.73
C ASN A 72 -14.65 4.62 11.95
N ALA A 73 -13.71 4.20 11.11
CA ALA A 73 -12.31 4.58 11.22
C ALA A 73 -11.91 5.56 10.12
N TRP A 74 -11.26 6.65 10.51
CA TRP A 74 -10.72 7.66 9.60
C TRP A 74 -9.20 7.76 9.68
N LYS A 75 -8.61 7.34 10.80
CA LYS A 75 -7.17 7.30 11.00
C LYS A 75 -6.55 6.11 10.28
N THR A 76 -5.33 6.30 9.81
CA THR A 76 -4.48 5.24 9.28
C THR A 76 -3.21 5.15 10.12
N PRO A 77 -2.55 3.97 10.18
CA PRO A 77 -1.33 3.83 10.94
C PRO A 77 -0.18 4.58 10.27
N GLY A 78 0.69 5.17 11.08
CA GLY A 78 1.92 5.82 10.63
C GLY A 78 3.11 4.87 10.74
N SER A 79 4.24 5.22 10.12
CA SER A 79 5.46 4.43 10.30
C SER A 79 5.89 4.36 11.77
N GLY A 80 6.40 3.22 12.23
CA GLY A 80 6.68 2.93 13.64
C GLY A 80 5.47 2.58 14.50
N THR A 81 4.25 2.68 13.97
CA THR A 81 3.06 2.20 14.66
C THR A 81 3.03 0.69 14.69
N LYS A 82 2.69 0.14 15.86
CA LYS A 82 2.32 -1.27 16.02
C LYS A 82 0.92 -1.51 15.48
N THR A 83 0.80 -2.49 14.61
CA THR A 83 -0.44 -2.93 13.97
C THR A 83 -0.70 -4.39 14.31
N VAL A 84 -1.98 -4.78 14.35
CA VAL A 84 -2.42 -6.17 14.48
C VAL A 84 -3.14 -6.55 13.21
N LEU A 85 -2.69 -7.64 12.58
CA LEU A 85 -3.07 -8.03 11.23
C LEU A 85 -3.54 -9.47 11.19
N THR A 86 -4.54 -9.75 10.35
CA THR A 86 -4.85 -11.10 9.88
C THR A 86 -4.67 -11.12 8.37
N TYR A 87 -3.89 -12.06 7.85
CA TYR A 87 -3.57 -12.11 6.43
C TYR A 87 -3.45 -13.52 5.88
N LYS A 88 -3.68 -13.63 4.57
CA LYS A 88 -3.37 -14.80 3.76
C LYS A 88 -2.62 -14.36 2.51
N ALA A 89 -1.43 -14.89 2.31
CA ALA A 89 -0.51 -14.52 1.25
C ALA A 89 -0.43 -15.62 0.19
N MET A 90 -0.61 -15.24 -1.07
CA MET A 90 -0.81 -16.15 -2.19
C MET A 90 0.05 -15.78 -3.41
N LEU A 91 0.48 -16.80 -4.15
CA LEU A 91 1.02 -16.67 -5.50
C LEU A 91 -0.11 -16.45 -6.52
N ALA A 92 0.25 -16.08 -7.75
CA ALA A 92 -0.71 -15.84 -8.84
C ALA A 92 -1.57 -17.07 -9.22
N ASP A 93 -1.06 -18.27 -8.97
CA ASP A 93 -1.78 -19.54 -9.17
C ASP A 93 -2.74 -19.89 -8.01
N GLY A 94 -2.80 -19.04 -6.97
CA GLY A 94 -3.60 -19.25 -5.78
C GLY A 94 -2.91 -20.04 -4.66
N THR A 95 -1.67 -20.51 -4.87
CA THR A 95 -0.89 -21.22 -3.84
C THR A 95 -0.64 -20.30 -2.65
N VAL A 96 -1.07 -20.74 -1.47
CA VAL A 96 -0.85 -20.03 -0.21
C VAL A 96 0.57 -20.30 0.26
N PHE A 97 1.39 -19.25 0.40
CA PHE A 97 2.77 -19.39 0.86
C PHE A 97 2.96 -18.97 2.32
N ASP A 98 2.12 -18.09 2.84
CA ASP A 98 2.14 -17.68 4.24
C ASP A 98 0.75 -17.21 4.70
N GLU A 99 0.48 -17.32 5.99
CA GLU A 99 -0.72 -16.80 6.63
C GLU A 99 -0.46 -16.45 8.09
N GLY A 100 -1.30 -15.58 8.63
CA GLY A 100 -1.19 -15.10 9.99
C GLY A 100 -2.55 -14.68 10.53
N ASN A 101 -2.80 -14.98 11.81
CA ASN A 101 -3.98 -14.52 12.53
C ASN A 101 -3.53 -13.74 13.76
N GLU A 102 -4.06 -12.52 13.92
CA GLU A 102 -3.70 -11.60 15.02
C GLU A 102 -2.19 -11.38 15.18
N VAL A 103 -1.50 -11.19 14.05
CA VAL A 103 -0.05 -10.99 14.03
C VAL A 103 0.29 -9.53 14.27
N GLU A 104 1.16 -9.29 15.24
CA GLU A 104 1.74 -7.97 15.48
C GLU A 104 2.80 -7.63 14.42
N TYR A 105 2.70 -6.43 13.87
CA TYR A 105 3.65 -5.90 12.90
C TYR A 105 3.87 -4.42 13.13
N THR A 106 5.13 -4.01 13.29
CA THR A 106 5.50 -2.59 13.42
C THR A 106 5.91 -2.05 12.05
N LEU A 107 5.23 -1.00 11.59
CA LEU A 107 5.49 -0.40 10.28
C LEU A 107 6.92 0.15 10.17
N ASP A 108 7.61 -0.16 9.07
CA ASP A 108 9.04 0.11 8.81
C ASP A 108 10.03 -0.45 9.88
N GLU A 109 9.59 -1.38 10.72
CA GLU A 109 10.40 -2.07 11.73
C GLU A 109 10.35 -3.59 11.58
N GLY A 110 9.20 -4.15 11.25
CA GLY A 110 9.02 -5.59 11.10
C GLY A 110 9.59 -6.14 9.79
N ASP A 111 10.21 -7.31 9.89
CA ASP A 111 10.78 -8.05 8.75
C ASP A 111 9.86 -9.18 8.26
N LEU A 112 8.67 -9.31 8.86
CA LEU A 112 7.71 -10.36 8.55
C LEU A 112 7.08 -10.21 7.16
N LEU A 113 6.81 -8.98 6.74
CA LEU A 113 6.06 -8.68 5.53
C LEU A 113 6.98 -8.01 4.49
N PRO A 114 6.71 -8.21 3.19
CA PRO A 114 7.50 -7.61 2.12
C PRO A 114 7.47 -6.09 2.16
N GLU A 115 8.46 -5.47 1.54
CA GLU A 115 8.71 -4.03 1.69
C GLU A 115 7.52 -3.15 1.33
N GLY A 116 6.83 -3.46 0.23
CA GLY A 116 5.66 -2.71 -0.23
C GLY A 116 4.48 -2.78 0.74
N MET A 117 4.44 -3.76 1.64
CA MET A 117 3.34 -3.95 2.57
C MET A 117 3.21 -2.77 3.55
N CYS A 118 4.31 -2.20 4.01
CA CYS A 118 4.28 -1.02 4.88
C CYS A 118 3.51 0.14 4.24
N ARG A 119 3.78 0.42 2.96
CA ARG A 119 3.08 1.49 2.21
C ARG A 119 1.59 1.22 2.09
N ALA A 120 1.23 -0.04 1.83
CA ALA A 120 -0.17 -0.42 1.68
C ALA A 120 -0.93 -0.29 3.02
N LEU A 121 -0.35 -0.78 4.13
CA LEU A 121 -0.93 -0.68 5.46
C LEU A 121 -1.14 0.77 5.94
N MET A 122 -0.25 1.71 5.57
CA MET A 122 -0.43 3.14 5.87
C MET A 122 -1.62 3.79 5.15
N GLY A 123 -2.15 3.13 4.11
CA GLY A 123 -3.39 3.52 3.44
C GLY A 123 -4.65 2.88 4.03
N MET A 124 -4.50 1.90 4.92
CA MET A 124 -5.60 1.13 5.51
C MET A 124 -6.13 1.77 6.78
N LYS A 125 -7.43 1.63 7.00
CA LYS A 125 -8.12 2.02 8.23
C LYS A 125 -8.37 0.80 9.11
N GLU A 126 -8.52 1.03 10.40
CA GLU A 126 -8.87 -0.04 11.34
C GLU A 126 -10.20 -0.71 10.96
N GLY A 127 -10.20 -2.04 10.91
CA GLY A 127 -11.32 -2.89 10.49
C GLY A 127 -11.49 -3.01 8.97
N GLU A 128 -10.58 -2.45 8.17
CA GLU A 128 -10.57 -2.57 6.72
C GLU A 128 -9.94 -3.89 6.27
N ARG A 129 -10.55 -4.54 5.28
CA ARG A 129 -10.00 -5.72 4.60
C ARG A 129 -9.77 -5.45 3.13
N ASP A 130 -8.54 -5.70 2.70
CA ASP A 130 -8.07 -5.41 1.36
C ASP A 130 -7.39 -6.61 0.72
N VAL A 131 -7.45 -6.65 -0.60
CA VAL A 131 -6.59 -7.50 -1.41
C VAL A 131 -5.51 -6.62 -2.03
N ILE A 132 -4.26 -6.81 -1.59
CA ILE A 132 -3.09 -6.06 -2.03
C ILE A 132 -2.26 -6.94 -2.95
N THR A 133 -2.01 -6.47 -4.18
CA THR A 133 -1.11 -7.10 -5.14
C THR A 133 0.20 -6.34 -5.16
N LEU A 134 1.31 -7.06 -4.98
CA LEU A 134 2.66 -6.52 -4.98
C LEU A 134 3.44 -7.10 -6.17
N GLN A 135 3.97 -6.21 -7.02
CA GLN A 135 4.95 -6.57 -8.04
C GLN A 135 6.28 -6.98 -7.39
N PRO A 136 7.16 -7.73 -8.10
CA PRO A 136 8.39 -8.28 -7.51
C PRO A 136 9.25 -7.24 -6.79
N GLY A 137 9.42 -6.05 -7.39
CA GLY A 137 10.20 -4.94 -6.80
C GLY A 137 9.64 -4.36 -5.50
N TYR A 138 8.37 -4.64 -5.17
CA TYR A 138 7.72 -4.27 -3.91
C TYR A 138 7.43 -5.48 -3.02
N ALA A 139 7.76 -6.69 -3.48
CA ALA A 139 7.57 -7.95 -2.79
C ALA A 139 8.92 -8.51 -2.29
N PHE A 140 9.40 -9.60 -2.90
CA PHE A 140 10.64 -10.29 -2.54
C PHE A 140 11.75 -10.13 -3.60
N GLY A 141 11.50 -9.36 -4.67
CA GLY A 141 12.45 -9.09 -5.75
C GLY A 141 12.86 -10.35 -6.51
N GLU A 142 14.14 -10.37 -6.91
CA GLU A 142 14.77 -11.49 -7.64
C GLU A 142 15.33 -12.58 -6.70
N ALA A 143 15.00 -12.51 -5.42
CA ALA A 143 15.37 -13.54 -4.45
C ALA A 143 14.19 -14.49 -4.21
N GLU A 144 14.49 -15.76 -3.95
CA GLU A 144 13.49 -16.68 -3.41
C GLU A 144 13.15 -16.29 -1.97
N HIS A 145 11.89 -16.51 -1.59
CA HIS A 145 11.43 -16.35 -0.22
C HIS A 145 10.79 -17.63 0.29
N THR A 146 11.06 -17.99 1.54
CA THR A 146 10.44 -19.16 2.18
C THR A 146 9.35 -18.69 3.13
N GLY A 147 8.10 -18.82 2.70
CA GLY A 147 6.95 -18.63 3.57
C GLY A 147 6.71 -19.85 4.47
N LYS A 148 5.78 -19.74 5.42
CA LYS A 148 5.45 -20.83 6.37
C LYS A 148 4.85 -22.06 5.68
N CYS A 149 4.12 -21.86 4.58
CA CYS A 149 3.38 -22.90 3.88
C CYS A 149 4.09 -23.36 2.59
N ALA A 150 4.69 -22.42 1.86
CA ALA A 150 5.35 -22.72 0.57
C ALA A 150 6.49 -21.74 0.27
N ARG A 151 7.33 -22.12 -0.70
CA ARG A 151 8.34 -21.23 -1.27
C ARG A 151 7.72 -20.30 -2.31
N VAL A 152 8.22 -19.07 -2.34
CA VAL A 152 7.94 -18.05 -3.33
C VAL A 152 9.14 -17.97 -4.27
N PRO A 153 8.97 -18.29 -5.57
CA PRO A 153 10.04 -18.15 -6.55
C PRO A 153 10.52 -16.70 -6.70
N ALA A 154 11.76 -16.51 -7.15
CA ALA A 154 12.28 -15.21 -7.56
C ALA A 154 11.39 -14.55 -8.64
N GLY A 155 11.23 -13.23 -8.57
CA GLY A 155 10.45 -12.49 -9.57
C GLY A 155 8.93 -12.70 -9.47
N SER A 156 8.44 -13.25 -8.36
CA SER A 156 7.00 -13.53 -8.19
C SER A 156 6.18 -12.30 -7.85
N VAL A 157 5.03 -12.16 -8.51
CA VAL A 157 3.93 -11.31 -8.06
C VAL A 157 3.21 -12.03 -6.92
N VAL A 158 2.97 -11.33 -5.82
CA VAL A 158 2.28 -11.88 -4.65
C VAL A 158 1.03 -11.08 -4.32
N THR A 159 0.01 -11.77 -3.81
CA THR A 159 -1.26 -11.18 -3.40
C THR A 159 -1.51 -11.47 -1.92
N TYR A 160 -1.85 -10.43 -1.16
CA TYR A 160 -2.22 -10.52 0.25
C TYR A 160 -3.69 -10.17 0.39
N ASP A 161 -4.48 -11.12 0.89
CA ASP A 161 -5.80 -10.84 1.46
C ASP A 161 -5.58 -10.52 2.94
N ILE A 162 -5.66 -9.24 3.31
CA ILE A 162 -5.23 -8.73 4.61
C ILE A 162 -6.33 -7.89 5.27
N THR A 163 -6.44 -8.02 6.58
CA THR A 163 -7.30 -7.21 7.44
C THR A 163 -6.43 -6.46 8.45
N LEU A 164 -6.58 -5.13 8.50
CA LEU A 164 -5.99 -4.31 9.56
C LEU A 164 -6.93 -4.36 10.77
N CYS A 165 -6.67 -5.25 11.72
CA CYS A 165 -7.55 -5.48 12.86
C CYS A 165 -7.53 -4.30 13.84
N LYS A 166 -6.33 -3.80 14.16
CA LYS A 166 -6.12 -2.71 15.11
C LYS A 166 -4.76 -2.06 14.90
N PHE A 167 -4.59 -0.82 15.35
CA PHE A 167 -3.27 -0.24 15.54
C PHE A 167 -3.20 0.72 16.74
N GLU A 168 -1.99 0.91 17.26
CA GLU A 168 -1.72 1.91 18.30
C GLU A 168 -1.41 3.26 17.65
N ALA A 169 -2.42 4.12 17.56
CA ALA A 169 -2.23 5.47 17.02
C ALA A 169 -1.16 6.21 17.84
N GLY A 170 -0.08 6.63 17.16
CA GLY A 170 0.90 7.52 17.77
C GLY A 170 0.29 8.89 18.05
N LYS A 171 0.97 9.71 18.87
CA LYS A 171 0.61 11.12 19.02
C LYS A 171 0.66 11.81 17.65
N GLU A 172 -0.35 12.61 17.37
CA GLU A 172 -0.41 13.40 16.14
C GLU A 172 0.73 14.42 16.13
N THR A 173 1.24 14.80 14.95
CA THR A 173 2.40 15.71 14.86
C THR A 173 2.15 17.08 15.49
N TRP A 174 0.88 17.51 15.63
CA TRP A 174 0.51 18.74 16.34
C TRP A 174 0.36 18.56 17.86
N ASP A 175 0.16 17.34 18.34
CA ASP A 175 0.13 16.99 19.77
C ASP A 175 1.53 16.65 20.31
N MET A 176 2.54 16.57 19.44
CA MET A 176 3.93 16.34 19.81
C MET A 176 4.62 17.66 20.17
N SER A 177 5.31 17.67 21.30
CA SER A 177 6.24 18.75 21.62
C SER A 177 7.40 18.80 20.63
N ASP A 178 8.12 19.91 20.60
CA ASP A 178 9.27 20.05 19.70
C ASP A 178 10.38 19.04 20.08
N GLU A 179 10.57 18.76 21.37
CA GLU A 179 11.47 17.72 21.87
C GLU A 179 11.04 16.32 21.43
N GLU A 180 9.73 16.02 21.47
CA GLU A 180 9.18 14.75 21.01
C GLU A 180 9.37 14.56 19.49
N LYS A 181 9.23 15.62 18.69
CA LYS A 181 9.51 15.58 17.24
C LYS A 181 10.98 15.29 16.96
N VAL A 182 11.90 15.92 17.70
CA VAL A 182 13.34 15.67 17.57
C VAL A 182 13.66 14.23 17.97
N ALA A 183 13.09 13.74 19.08
CA ALA A 183 13.28 12.36 19.53
C ALA A 183 12.76 11.35 18.49
N ALA A 184 11.56 11.56 17.94
CA ALA A 184 10.99 10.71 16.91
C ALA A 184 11.80 10.73 15.60
N ALA A 185 12.37 11.88 15.23
CA ALA A 185 13.27 11.97 14.08
C ALA A 185 14.59 11.24 14.32
N ALA A 186 15.16 11.34 15.53
CA ALA A 186 16.36 10.61 15.91
C ALA A 186 16.12 9.08 15.90
N ASP A 187 14.98 8.63 16.42
CA ASP A 187 14.56 7.23 16.36
C ASP A 187 14.37 6.74 14.91
N SER A 188 13.66 7.52 14.07
CA SER A 188 13.49 7.18 12.65
C SER A 188 14.82 7.14 11.91
N LYS A 189 15.79 8.00 12.25
CA LYS A 189 17.16 7.94 11.72
C LYS A 189 17.87 6.66 12.15
N GLU A 190 17.78 6.23 13.40
CA GLU A 190 18.40 4.97 13.85
C GLU A 190 17.77 3.74 13.18
N ARG A 191 16.46 3.75 12.94
CA ARG A 191 15.78 2.72 12.15
C ARG A 191 16.27 2.69 10.71
N GLY A 192 16.48 3.86 10.09
CA GLY A 192 17.11 3.97 8.78
C GLY A 192 18.51 3.36 8.77
N ASN A 193 19.31 3.60 9.82
CA ASN A 193 20.65 3.01 9.97
C ASN A 193 20.61 1.48 10.05
N ALA A 194 19.67 0.93 10.83
CA ALA A 194 19.47 -0.51 10.93
C ALA A 194 19.09 -1.12 9.57
N ALA A 195 18.11 -0.52 8.87
CA ALA A 195 17.69 -0.96 7.53
C ALA A 195 18.84 -0.88 6.50
N PHE A 196 19.64 0.19 6.52
CA PHE A 196 20.78 0.35 5.62
C PHE A 196 21.86 -0.73 5.85
N LYS A 197 22.12 -1.08 7.11
CA LYS A 197 23.05 -2.17 7.46
C LYS A 197 22.52 -3.53 7.00
N ALA A 198 21.20 -3.73 7.04
CA ALA A 198 20.53 -4.93 6.53
C ALA A 198 20.42 -4.96 4.99
N GLY A 199 20.87 -3.92 4.29
CA GLY A 199 20.77 -3.83 2.82
C GLY A 199 19.37 -3.46 2.31
N LEU A 200 18.43 -3.13 3.20
CA LEU A 200 17.07 -2.70 2.87
C LEU A 200 17.08 -1.21 2.50
N LEU A 201 17.63 -0.90 1.33
CA LEU A 201 17.94 0.48 0.91
C LEU A 201 16.71 1.38 0.81
N GLU A 202 15.63 0.91 0.21
CA GLU A 202 14.39 1.69 0.06
C GLU A 202 13.72 1.97 1.42
N ARG A 203 13.72 1.00 2.34
CA ARG A 203 13.29 1.18 3.73
C ARG A 203 14.16 2.17 4.48
N ALA A 204 15.48 2.11 4.29
CA ALA A 204 16.40 3.08 4.86
C ALA A 204 16.09 4.50 4.37
N ALA A 205 15.90 4.68 3.06
CA ALA A 205 15.52 5.97 2.46
C ALA A 205 14.26 6.55 3.10
N ARG A 206 13.17 5.75 3.17
CA ARG A 206 11.90 6.19 3.79
C ARG A 206 12.07 6.64 5.24
N CYS A 207 12.84 5.88 6.03
CA CYS A 207 13.12 6.24 7.41
C CYS A 207 13.87 7.58 7.54
N TYR A 208 14.84 7.87 6.67
CA TYR A 208 15.55 9.14 6.67
C TYR A 208 14.69 10.30 6.16
N GLU A 209 13.95 10.12 5.07
CA GLU A 209 13.05 11.14 4.52
C GLU A 209 12.00 11.56 5.56
N ARG A 210 11.41 10.58 6.25
CA ARG A 210 10.44 10.85 7.31
C ARG A 210 11.08 11.54 8.52
N ALA A 211 12.28 11.13 8.92
CA ALA A 211 13.02 11.82 9.98
C ALA A 211 13.22 13.30 9.64
N THR A 212 13.61 13.62 8.40
CA THR A 212 13.76 15.01 7.96
C THR A 212 12.43 15.77 7.88
N SER A 213 11.35 15.10 7.44
CA SER A 213 10.02 15.70 7.36
C SER A 213 9.49 16.09 8.74
N ALA A 214 9.67 15.24 9.75
CA ALA A 214 9.20 15.47 11.13
C ALA A 214 9.79 16.73 11.78
N ILE A 215 10.99 17.14 11.36
CA ILE A 215 11.72 18.29 11.89
C ILE A 215 11.94 19.39 10.85
N SER A 216 11.17 19.39 9.76
CA SER A 216 11.31 20.35 8.65
C SER A 216 10.88 21.76 9.04
N TYR A 217 9.90 21.90 9.93
CA TYR A 217 9.43 23.17 10.48
C TYR A 217 9.95 23.36 11.92
N ASP A 218 11.18 23.83 12.04
CA ASP A 218 11.91 24.02 13.32
C ASP A 218 11.96 25.49 13.78
N LYS A 219 11.20 26.39 13.12
CA LYS A 219 11.28 27.84 13.39
C LYS A 219 10.87 28.21 14.80
N THR A 220 9.96 27.44 15.40
CA THR A 220 9.43 27.65 16.74
C THR A 220 10.18 26.86 17.81
N PHE A 221 11.15 26.02 17.43
CA PHE A 221 11.85 25.16 18.36
C PHE A 221 12.74 25.99 19.28
N PRO A 222 12.85 25.63 20.58
CA PRO A 222 13.90 26.14 21.45
C PRO A 222 15.30 25.88 20.86
N ASP A 223 16.28 26.72 21.20
CA ASP A 223 17.62 26.67 20.59
C ASP A 223 18.29 25.28 20.70
N GLU A 224 18.13 24.60 21.83
CA GLU A 224 18.64 23.24 22.04
C GLU A 224 17.98 22.21 21.11
N ALA A 225 16.64 22.22 21.04
CA ALA A 225 15.89 21.34 20.15
C ALA A 225 16.20 21.62 18.68
N LYS A 226 16.41 22.89 18.32
CA LYS A 226 16.79 23.31 16.96
C LYS A 226 18.19 22.84 16.58
N ALA A 227 19.15 22.92 17.51
CA ALA A 227 20.49 22.40 17.30
C ALA A 227 20.46 20.87 17.08
N ALA A 228 19.73 20.14 17.92
CA ALA A 228 19.55 18.70 17.78
C ALA A 228 18.85 18.31 16.46
N ALA A 229 17.78 19.02 16.09
CA ALA A 229 17.07 18.84 14.82
C ALA A 229 18.01 19.02 13.61
N ARG A 230 18.84 20.07 13.62
CA ARG A 230 19.81 20.34 12.56
C ARG A 230 20.80 19.19 12.40
N ASP A 231 21.29 18.63 13.51
CA ASP A 231 22.29 17.57 13.47
C ASP A 231 21.68 16.24 12.98
N VAL A 232 20.45 15.91 13.42
CA VAL A 232 19.67 14.78 12.87
C VAL A 232 19.44 14.96 11.37
N ARG A 233 19.05 16.16 10.93
CA ARG A 233 18.77 16.46 9.51
C ARG A 233 20.01 16.28 8.64
N LYS A 234 21.16 16.82 9.07
CA LYS A 234 22.44 16.64 8.38
C LYS A 234 22.79 15.17 8.23
N ALA A 235 22.68 14.39 9.32
CA ALA A 235 22.95 12.96 9.28
C ALA A 235 22.01 12.23 8.31
N CYS A 236 20.70 12.54 8.32
CA CYS A 236 19.73 11.92 7.42
C CYS A 236 20.02 12.23 5.95
N HIS A 237 20.38 13.48 5.60
CA HIS A 237 20.72 13.82 4.22
C HIS A 237 21.99 13.09 3.74
N LEU A 238 23.03 13.03 4.58
CA LEU A 238 24.26 12.28 4.26
C LEU A 238 23.95 10.78 4.07
N ASN A 239 23.14 10.20 4.95
CA ASN A 239 22.78 8.79 4.85
C ASN A 239 21.90 8.51 3.63
N LEU A 240 20.98 9.42 3.28
CA LEU A 240 20.15 9.31 2.08
C LEU A 240 21.00 9.37 0.80
N ALA A 241 22.03 10.23 0.76
CA ALA A 241 22.99 10.24 -0.33
C ALA A 241 23.76 8.91 -0.43
N ALA A 242 24.15 8.31 0.71
CA ALA A 242 24.79 6.99 0.74
C ALA A 242 23.84 5.87 0.25
N VAL A 243 22.56 5.92 0.61
CA VAL A 243 21.52 5.00 0.08
C VAL A 243 21.43 5.13 -1.44
N ARG A 244 21.23 6.34 -1.95
CA ARG A 244 21.07 6.62 -3.40
C ARG A 244 22.31 6.21 -4.21
N THR A 245 23.50 6.41 -3.65
CA THR A 245 24.77 5.92 -4.20
C THR A 245 24.78 4.40 -4.34
N ARG A 246 24.34 3.65 -3.31
CA ARG A 246 24.24 2.19 -3.37
C ARG A 246 23.16 1.69 -4.33
N GLN A 247 22.12 2.49 -4.57
CA GLN A 247 21.08 2.21 -5.57
C GLN A 247 21.48 2.56 -7.00
N ALA A 248 22.68 3.12 -7.22
CA ALA A 248 23.13 3.65 -8.51
C ALA A 248 22.19 4.73 -9.12
N ARG A 249 21.41 5.44 -8.27
CA ARG A 249 20.55 6.56 -8.67
C ARG A 249 21.31 7.88 -8.55
N TRP A 250 22.28 8.09 -9.44
CA TRP A 250 23.23 9.21 -9.36
C TRP A 250 22.59 10.61 -9.50
N GLY A 251 21.45 10.71 -10.18
CA GLY A 251 20.73 11.98 -10.37
C GLY A 251 20.15 12.58 -9.08
N ASP A 252 19.89 11.74 -8.06
CA ASP A 252 19.33 12.16 -6.78
C ASP A 252 20.41 12.43 -5.71
N VAL A 253 21.71 12.23 -6.04
CA VAL A 253 22.84 12.36 -5.11
C VAL A 253 23.39 13.80 -5.07
N ILE A 254 23.04 14.63 -6.05
CA ILE A 254 23.58 16.00 -6.24
C ILE A 254 22.70 17.04 -5.53
#